data_AF-A0A8H9K7E0-F1
#
_entry.id   AF-A0A8H9K7E0-F1
#
_cell.length_a   1.000
_cell.length_b   1.000
_cell.length_c   1.000
_cell.angle_alpha   90.00
_cell.angle_beta   90.00
_cell.angle_gamma   90.00
#
_symmetry.space_group_name_H-M   'P 1'
#
loop_
_entity.id
_entity.type
_entity.pdbx_description
1 polymer ?
#
loop_
_entity_poly.entity_id
_entity_poly.type
_entity_poly.pdbx_seq_one_letter_code
_entity_poly.pdbx_strand_id
1 'polypeptide(L)'
;MQSSLISVASQKKKWTQSMLNLKSRLKVVDFIRAYGESMPLLHSLADTEQEPDWHREGNVHVHTDMVLKEAYDIIDCGEHNLNESEIRVLIFSALLHDYAKPVTTKTVVIEDVERIGAPYHEKVGASLLCHCKRPEELDAEEWHQVLQIIAHHQKPKKLVKKEMGMGAYLEVFMQVKNAKLLYLLELADMRGRICEDQEMQILYQDMYYENHMAFFGTHLLEEYLEDEKEQILLVQSDFDSDRFFLDLALADVRSGEIHSVTGAMRKTYAMTRPHQCVVMCGIAGAGKSTYIKNRYLDHGFFVISLDEIRSTIKSRCNQSNNDEVVRIATERLRECLRRGEDVVWDATGYRSDFRTKVLNLAKQYGAHTQITALIVDKDELHSRNKKREHKVPSSVIDEQLRKFEFPDLSEADSISWMYEGKRVY
;
A
#
# COMPACT_ATOMS: atom_id res chain seq x y z
N MET A 1 38.23 6.18 -3.98
CA MET A 1 37.09 5.60 -3.23
C MET A 1 36.67 6.42 -2.00
N GLN A 2 37.54 7.21 -1.36
CA GLN A 2 37.13 8.12 -0.26
C GLN A 2 36.50 9.44 -0.73
N SER A 3 36.86 9.98 -1.90
CA SER A 3 36.31 11.25 -2.40
C SER A 3 34.85 11.17 -2.86
N SER A 4 34.41 10.02 -3.37
CA SER A 4 33.01 9.81 -3.79
C SER A 4 32.07 9.71 -2.58
N LEU A 5 32.46 9.03 -1.51
CA LEU A 5 31.66 8.90 -0.28
C LEU A 5 31.46 10.23 0.45
N ILE A 6 32.46 11.12 0.43
CA ILE A 6 32.36 12.47 1.01
C ILE A 6 31.41 13.36 0.18
N SER A 7 31.37 13.20 -1.15
CA SER A 7 30.46 13.96 -2.02
C SER A 7 28.99 13.60 -1.81
N VAL A 8 28.68 12.31 -1.64
CA VAL A 8 27.31 11.84 -1.41
C VAL A 8 26.86 12.26 -0.01
N ALA A 9 27.68 12.09 1.04
CA ALA A 9 27.34 12.55 2.39
C ALA A 9 27.16 14.09 2.53
N SER A 10 27.90 14.87 1.73
CA SER A 10 27.76 16.33 1.66
C SER A 10 26.49 16.78 0.93
N GLN A 11 26.04 16.03 -0.08
CA GLN A 11 24.73 16.21 -0.70
C GLN A 11 23.58 15.77 0.23
N LYS A 12 23.77 14.71 1.03
CA LYS A 12 22.77 14.17 1.98
C LYS A 12 22.32 15.17 3.05
N LYS A 13 23.24 15.93 3.65
CA LYS A 13 22.89 16.94 4.68
C LYS A 13 22.21 18.18 4.08
N LYS A 14 22.39 18.40 2.77
CA LYS A 14 21.76 19.53 2.07
C LYS A 14 20.26 19.35 1.93
N TRP A 15 19.75 18.16 1.60
CA TRP A 15 18.34 17.92 1.25
C TRP A 15 17.37 18.00 2.43
N THR A 16 17.72 17.43 3.59
CA THR A 16 16.91 17.54 4.81
C THR A 16 16.78 19.00 5.27
N GLN A 17 17.89 19.75 5.18
CA GLN A 17 17.88 21.19 5.41
C GLN A 17 17.19 21.96 4.27
N SER A 18 17.16 21.43 3.05
CA SER A 18 16.63 22.08 1.86
C SER A 18 15.11 22.02 1.78
N MET A 19 14.51 20.91 2.18
CA MET A 19 13.05 20.72 2.19
C MET A 19 12.36 21.68 3.16
N LEU A 20 13.01 22.00 4.28
CA LEU A 20 12.53 22.96 5.28
C LEU A 20 13.05 24.39 5.02
N ASN A 21 13.95 24.59 4.06
CA ASN A 21 14.53 25.89 3.74
C ASN A 21 13.97 26.42 2.43
N LEU A 22 13.15 27.49 2.55
CA LEU A 22 12.52 28.24 1.46
C LEU A 22 13.47 28.59 0.28
N LYS A 23 14.78 28.77 0.51
CA LYS A 23 15.74 29.14 -0.55
C LYS A 23 16.29 27.96 -1.36
N SER A 24 16.00 26.72 -0.96
CA SER A 24 16.58 25.51 -1.54
C SER A 24 15.58 24.38 -1.67
N ARG A 25 14.31 24.68 -1.91
CA ARG A 25 13.25 23.68 -2.14
C ARG A 25 13.65 22.66 -3.21
N LEU A 26 13.21 21.43 -2.99
CA LEU A 26 13.39 20.36 -3.96
C LEU A 26 12.57 20.69 -5.21
N LYS A 27 13.15 20.43 -6.38
CA LYS A 27 12.50 20.53 -7.67
C LYS A 27 12.37 19.14 -8.28
N VAL A 28 11.34 18.92 -9.09
CA VAL A 28 11.14 17.65 -9.81
C VAL A 28 12.41 17.28 -10.60
N VAL A 29 13.02 18.24 -11.31
CA VAL A 29 14.25 18.01 -12.08
C VAL A 29 15.43 17.52 -11.24
N ASP A 30 15.57 18.01 -10.01
CA ASP A 30 16.64 17.60 -9.11
C ASP A 30 16.35 16.22 -8.52
N PHE A 31 15.08 15.92 -8.26
CA PHE A 31 14.62 14.60 -7.84
C PHE A 31 14.84 13.54 -8.93
N ILE A 32 14.47 13.83 -10.18
CA ILE A 32 14.74 12.95 -11.34
C ILE A 32 16.25 12.70 -11.48
N ARG A 33 17.09 13.73 -11.33
CA ARG A 33 18.56 13.55 -11.40
C ARG A 33 19.09 12.64 -10.29
N ALA A 34 18.52 12.73 -9.09
CA ALA A 34 18.97 11.94 -7.94
C ALA A 34 18.47 10.49 -7.97
N TYR A 35 17.22 10.27 -8.39
CA TYR A 35 16.51 9.00 -8.22
C TYR A 35 16.11 8.30 -9.51
N GLY A 36 16.28 8.93 -10.68
CA GLY A 36 15.86 8.39 -11.98
C GLY A 36 16.44 7.03 -12.33
N GLU A 37 17.69 6.72 -11.93
CA GLU A 37 18.28 5.39 -12.13
C GLU A 37 17.56 4.30 -11.32
N SER A 38 17.17 4.61 -10.08
CA SER A 38 16.43 3.68 -9.20
C SER A 38 14.93 3.66 -9.47
N MET A 39 14.39 4.71 -10.08
CA MET A 39 12.98 4.91 -10.38
C MET A 39 12.82 5.36 -11.85
N PRO A 40 13.03 4.45 -12.83
CA PRO A 40 13.23 4.83 -14.24
C PRO A 40 12.08 5.60 -14.90
N LEU A 41 10.83 5.41 -14.45
CA LEU A 41 9.69 6.11 -15.05
C LEU A 41 9.71 7.62 -14.81
N LEU A 42 10.51 8.09 -13.85
CA LEU A 42 10.77 9.52 -13.63
C LEU A 42 11.31 10.21 -14.90
N HIS A 43 12.09 9.51 -15.72
CA HIS A 43 12.62 10.06 -16.97
C HIS A 43 11.56 10.20 -18.07
N SER A 44 10.43 9.52 -17.95
CA SER A 44 9.36 9.51 -18.96
C SER A 44 8.21 10.47 -18.65
N LEU A 45 8.23 11.16 -17.50
CA LEU A 45 7.14 12.07 -17.11
C LEU A 45 6.93 13.21 -18.11
N ALA A 46 8.01 13.74 -18.68
CA ALA A 46 7.96 14.84 -19.65
C ALA A 46 7.35 14.41 -21.00
N ASP A 47 7.51 13.13 -21.36
CA ASP A 47 7.00 12.55 -22.61
C ASP A 47 5.59 11.94 -22.43
N THR A 48 5.05 11.96 -21.22
CA THR A 48 3.73 11.36 -20.92
C THR A 48 2.64 12.40 -21.09
N GLU A 49 1.85 12.24 -22.14
CA GLU A 49 0.69 13.09 -22.44
C GLU A 49 -0.41 12.94 -21.39
N GLN A 50 -1.24 13.98 -21.27
CA GLN A 50 -2.43 14.01 -20.42
C GLN A 50 -3.61 14.56 -21.22
N GLU A 51 -4.82 14.35 -20.71
CA GLU A 51 -6.04 14.84 -21.35
C GLU A 51 -6.07 16.38 -21.37
N PRO A 52 -6.10 17.04 -22.55
CA PRO A 52 -5.99 18.50 -22.63
C PRO A 52 -7.11 19.27 -21.92
N ASP A 53 -8.31 18.70 -21.84
CA ASP A 53 -9.45 19.33 -21.14
C ASP A 53 -9.28 19.34 -19.62
N TRP A 54 -8.62 18.31 -19.09
CA TRP A 54 -8.43 18.11 -17.65
C TRP A 54 -7.04 18.54 -17.17
N HIS A 55 -6.07 18.64 -18.07
CA HIS A 55 -4.68 18.93 -17.80
C HIS A 55 -4.13 19.92 -18.84
N ARG A 56 -4.66 21.15 -18.84
CA ARG A 56 -4.22 22.20 -19.79
C ARG A 56 -2.77 22.64 -19.56
N GLU A 57 -2.19 22.34 -18.40
CA GLU A 57 -0.78 22.52 -18.09
C GLU A 57 0.14 21.62 -18.92
N GLY A 58 -0.38 20.54 -19.51
CA GLY A 58 0.33 19.66 -20.43
C GLY A 58 0.73 18.32 -19.81
N ASN A 59 2.02 17.99 -19.91
CA ASN A 59 2.50 16.65 -19.54
C ASN A 59 2.62 16.42 -18.03
N VAL A 60 2.82 15.16 -17.65
CA VAL A 60 2.89 14.72 -16.24
C VAL A 60 4.01 15.41 -15.47
N HIS A 61 5.15 15.75 -16.09
CA HIS A 61 6.22 16.48 -15.40
C HIS A 61 5.77 17.88 -14.98
N VAL A 62 5.16 18.64 -15.91
CA VAL A 62 4.69 20.00 -15.63
C VAL A 62 3.62 19.97 -14.54
N HIS A 63 2.68 19.02 -14.62
CA HIS A 63 1.69 18.81 -13.57
C HIS A 63 2.35 18.51 -12.22
N THR A 64 3.31 17.58 -12.17
CA THR A 64 4.03 17.25 -10.92
C THR A 64 4.76 18.45 -10.33
N ASP A 65 5.36 19.32 -11.15
CA ASP A 65 5.97 20.58 -10.69
C ASP A 65 4.92 21.52 -10.05
N MET A 66 3.74 21.63 -10.67
CA MET A 66 2.65 22.46 -10.14
C MET A 66 2.09 21.88 -8.83
N VAL A 67 1.85 20.57 -8.75
CA VAL A 67 1.42 19.90 -7.51
C VAL A 67 2.46 20.06 -6.40
N LEU A 68 3.74 19.92 -6.71
CA LEU A 68 4.82 20.13 -5.73
C LEU A 68 4.85 21.57 -5.21
N LYS A 69 4.63 22.56 -6.08
CA LYS A 69 4.50 23.96 -5.68
C LYS A 69 3.31 24.14 -4.72
N GLU A 70 2.14 23.62 -5.05
CA GLU A 70 0.96 23.73 -4.19
C GLU A 70 1.15 23.00 -2.85
N ALA A 71 1.83 21.85 -2.83
CA ALA A 71 2.20 21.17 -1.61
C ALA A 71 3.11 22.06 -0.73
N TYR A 72 4.07 22.78 -1.32
CA TYR A 72 4.88 23.76 -0.59
C TYR A 72 4.06 24.94 -0.07
N ASP A 73 3.11 25.45 -0.85
CA ASP A 73 2.24 26.56 -0.43
C ASP A 73 1.34 26.13 0.75
N ILE A 74 0.85 24.88 0.75
CA ILE A 74 0.12 24.26 1.89
C ILE A 74 1.02 24.11 3.12
N ILE A 75 2.29 23.73 2.95
CA ILE A 75 3.23 23.63 4.07
C ILE A 75 3.53 25.02 4.66
N ASP A 76 3.72 26.02 3.80
CA ASP A 76 4.11 27.38 4.18
C ASP A 76 3.00 28.16 4.87
N CYS A 77 1.73 27.90 4.54
CA CYS A 77 0.63 28.60 5.18
C CYS A 77 0.57 28.29 6.69
N GLY A 78 1.10 27.13 7.12
CA GLY A 78 1.18 26.72 8.52
C GLY A 78 -0.14 26.30 9.15
N GLU A 79 -1.27 26.39 8.44
CA GLU A 79 -2.61 26.12 8.99
C GLU A 79 -2.80 24.67 9.44
N HIS A 80 -2.09 23.72 8.82
CA HIS A 80 -2.22 22.28 9.09
C HIS A 80 -1.27 21.73 10.16
N ASN A 81 -0.40 22.58 10.74
CA ASN A 81 0.56 22.24 11.79
C ASN A 81 1.37 20.96 11.51
N LEU A 82 1.89 20.81 10.30
CA LEU A 82 2.63 19.62 9.90
C LEU A 82 3.99 19.54 10.59
N ASN A 83 4.31 18.38 11.15
CA ASN A 83 5.66 18.10 11.67
C ASN A 83 6.64 17.76 10.52
N GLU A 84 7.93 17.66 10.82
CA GLU A 84 8.96 17.41 9.80
C GLU A 84 8.76 16.10 9.02
N SER A 85 8.25 15.05 9.68
CA SER A 85 7.98 13.75 9.05
C SER A 85 6.80 13.87 8.08
N GLU A 86 5.71 14.50 8.52
CA GLU A 86 4.53 14.79 7.69
C GLU A 86 4.89 15.65 6.46
N ILE A 87 5.76 16.65 6.63
CA ILE A 87 6.27 17.48 5.53
C ILE A 87 7.03 16.62 4.50
N ARG A 88 7.93 15.74 4.96
CA ARG A 88 8.66 14.84 4.06
C ARG A 88 7.71 13.92 3.30
N VAL A 89 6.77 13.28 4.01
CA VAL A 89 5.79 12.37 3.39
C VAL A 89 4.96 13.11 2.34
N LEU A 90 4.48 14.32 2.61
CA LEU A 90 3.68 15.11 1.66
C LEU A 90 4.50 15.47 0.40
N ILE A 91 5.73 15.97 0.57
CA ILE A 91 6.62 16.33 -0.55
C ILE A 91 6.91 15.12 -1.45
N PHE A 92 7.29 13.99 -0.86
CA PHE A 92 7.61 12.78 -1.64
C PHE A 92 6.37 12.15 -2.26
N SER A 93 5.21 12.28 -1.63
CA SER A 93 3.94 11.85 -2.24
C SER A 93 3.61 12.73 -3.46
N ALA A 94 3.77 14.05 -3.37
CA ALA A 94 3.58 14.96 -4.50
C ALA A 94 4.49 14.61 -5.69
N LEU A 95 5.78 14.32 -5.41
CA LEU A 95 6.76 13.93 -6.43
C LEU A 95 6.46 12.60 -7.15
N LEU A 96 5.68 11.71 -6.53
CA LEU A 96 5.54 10.32 -6.96
C LEU A 96 4.10 9.86 -7.21
N HIS A 97 3.07 10.67 -6.90
CA HIS A 97 1.66 10.29 -7.02
C HIS A 97 1.29 9.74 -8.40
N ASP A 98 1.87 10.34 -9.45
CA ASP A 98 1.66 10.01 -10.85
C ASP A 98 2.78 9.17 -11.49
N TYR A 99 3.68 8.58 -10.68
CA TYR A 99 4.87 7.87 -11.16
C TYR A 99 4.59 6.80 -12.23
N ALA A 100 3.44 6.14 -12.19
CA ALA A 100 3.08 5.09 -13.15
C ALA A 100 2.25 5.55 -14.34
N LYS A 101 1.93 6.85 -14.49
CA LYS A 101 1.28 7.36 -15.71
C LYS A 101 2.03 6.95 -16.99
N PRO A 102 3.38 7.01 -17.08
CA PRO A 102 4.11 6.62 -18.30
C PRO A 102 3.82 5.21 -18.83
N VAL A 103 3.41 4.27 -17.97
CA VAL A 103 3.12 2.87 -18.37
C VAL A 103 1.64 2.52 -18.33
N THR A 104 0.78 3.45 -17.91
CA THR A 104 -0.66 3.24 -17.79
C THR A 104 -1.48 4.18 -18.66
N THR A 105 -0.91 5.31 -19.12
CA THR A 105 -1.52 6.24 -20.06
C THR A 105 -1.83 5.54 -21.39
N LYS A 106 -3.08 5.65 -21.82
CA LYS A 106 -3.60 5.09 -23.08
C LYS A 106 -4.88 5.81 -23.47
N THR A 107 -5.33 5.61 -24.71
CA THR A 107 -6.67 6.02 -25.13
C THR A 107 -7.73 5.22 -24.37
N VAL A 108 -8.71 5.92 -23.81
CA VAL A 108 -9.88 5.38 -23.12
C VAL A 108 -11.14 6.01 -23.69
N VAL A 109 -12.28 5.33 -23.58
CA VAL A 109 -13.58 5.88 -23.97
C VAL A 109 -14.32 6.30 -22.70
N ILE A 110 -14.66 7.59 -22.62
CA ILE A 110 -15.41 8.17 -21.50
C ILE A 110 -16.57 8.95 -22.11
N GLU A 111 -17.81 8.57 -21.74
CA GLU A 111 -19.04 9.17 -22.29
C GLU A 111 -19.06 9.17 -23.83
N ASP A 112 -18.69 8.03 -24.44
CA ASP A 112 -18.59 7.81 -25.88
C ASP A 112 -17.55 8.71 -26.62
N VAL A 113 -16.68 9.39 -25.88
CA VAL A 113 -15.58 10.21 -26.42
C VAL A 113 -14.23 9.54 -26.12
N GLU A 114 -13.38 9.43 -27.15
CA GLU A 114 -11.99 9.02 -26.97
C GLU A 114 -11.20 10.11 -26.23
N ARG A 115 -10.57 9.74 -25.12
CA ARG A 115 -9.79 10.60 -24.25
C ARG A 115 -8.48 9.94 -23.85
N ILE A 116 -7.53 10.72 -23.36
CA ILE A 116 -6.29 10.23 -22.78
C ILE A 116 -6.52 9.92 -21.31
N GLY A 117 -6.29 8.68 -20.88
CA GLY A 117 -6.49 8.27 -19.50
C GLY A 117 -5.40 7.35 -18.99
N ALA A 118 -5.14 7.40 -17.69
CA ALA A 118 -4.17 6.55 -17.00
C ALA A 118 -4.88 5.71 -15.92
N PRO A 119 -5.67 4.68 -16.30
CA PRO A 119 -6.43 3.91 -15.33
C PRO A 119 -5.50 3.10 -14.41
N TYR A 120 -5.83 3.08 -13.11
CA TYR A 120 -5.14 2.35 -12.05
C TYR A 120 -3.69 2.77 -11.80
N HIS A 121 -3.24 3.93 -12.29
CA HIS A 121 -1.86 4.39 -12.10
C HIS A 121 -1.50 4.54 -10.62
N GLU A 122 -2.46 4.81 -9.74
CA GLU A 122 -2.25 4.92 -8.30
C GLU A 122 -1.75 3.58 -7.71
N LYS A 123 -2.41 2.48 -8.09
CA LYS A 123 -2.06 1.12 -7.63
C LYS A 123 -0.82 0.60 -8.31
N VAL A 124 -0.68 0.84 -9.62
CA VAL A 124 0.52 0.45 -10.37
C VAL A 124 1.75 1.21 -9.86
N GLY A 125 1.59 2.49 -9.53
CA GLY A 125 2.61 3.35 -8.94
C GLY A 125 3.15 2.78 -7.65
N ALA A 126 2.28 2.54 -6.67
CA ALA A 126 2.67 1.93 -5.40
C ALA A 126 3.34 0.55 -5.60
N SER A 127 2.83 -0.26 -6.52
CA SER A 127 3.37 -1.61 -6.81
C SER A 127 4.78 -1.58 -7.41
N LEU A 128 5.08 -0.61 -8.27
CA LEU A 128 6.41 -0.44 -8.84
C LEU A 128 7.38 0.20 -7.85
N LEU A 129 6.91 1.22 -7.12
CA LEU A 129 7.74 1.98 -6.19
C LEU A 129 8.14 1.16 -4.97
N CYS A 130 7.30 0.25 -4.46
CA CYS A 130 7.59 -0.47 -3.23
C CYS A 130 8.86 -1.34 -3.31
N HIS A 131 9.35 -1.67 -4.51
CA HIS A 131 10.60 -2.40 -4.71
C HIS A 131 11.75 -1.53 -5.28
N CYS A 132 11.52 -0.24 -5.46
CA CYS A 132 12.58 0.71 -5.78
C CYS A 132 13.43 1.00 -4.55
N LYS A 133 14.65 1.50 -4.76
CA LYS A 133 15.47 1.99 -3.65
C LYS A 133 14.73 3.18 -3.02
N ARG A 134 14.41 3.05 -1.74
CA ARG A 134 13.79 4.11 -0.94
C ARG A 134 14.66 5.37 -0.95
N PRO A 135 14.06 6.58 -1.05
CA PRO A 135 14.79 7.83 -0.84
C PRO A 135 15.50 7.87 0.50
N GLU A 136 16.75 8.33 0.52
CA GLU A 136 17.59 8.33 1.73
C GLU A 136 17.09 9.35 2.78
N GLU A 137 16.28 10.32 2.37
CA GLU A 137 15.66 11.33 3.24
C GLU A 137 14.48 10.78 4.04
N LEU A 138 13.91 9.65 3.63
CA LEU A 138 12.79 9.02 4.32
C LEU A 138 13.32 7.94 5.25
N ASP A 139 12.61 7.61 6.33
CA ASP A 139 12.79 6.30 6.95
C ASP A 139 11.84 5.25 6.34
N ALA A 140 11.89 4.01 6.83
CA ALA A 140 11.06 2.92 6.31
C ALA A 140 9.56 3.17 6.54
N GLU A 141 9.20 3.83 7.64
CA GLU A 141 7.83 4.15 8.01
C GLU A 141 7.26 5.28 7.14
N GLU A 142 8.04 6.35 6.94
CA GLU A 142 7.70 7.45 6.06
C GLU A 142 7.54 7.00 4.61
N TRP A 143 8.44 6.14 4.14
CA TRP A 143 8.31 5.57 2.81
C TRP A 143 7.08 4.70 2.65
N HIS A 144 6.74 3.91 3.67
CA HIS A 144 5.51 3.14 3.64
C HIS A 144 4.28 4.05 3.54
N GLN A 145 4.25 5.14 4.30
CA GLN A 145 3.18 6.15 4.21
C GLN A 145 3.08 6.78 2.82
N VAL A 146 4.21 7.11 2.18
CA VAL A 146 4.22 7.60 0.79
C VAL A 146 3.57 6.58 -0.15
N LEU A 147 3.93 5.30 -0.05
CA LEU A 147 3.34 4.24 -0.88
C LEU A 147 1.83 4.07 -0.64
N GLN A 148 1.39 4.12 0.63
CA GLN A 148 -0.02 4.06 1.02
C GLN A 148 -0.81 5.23 0.41
N ILE A 149 -0.30 6.45 0.54
CA ILE A 149 -0.92 7.65 -0.04
C ILE A 149 -1.00 7.52 -1.56
N ILE A 150 0.09 7.15 -2.23
CA ILE A 150 0.11 6.96 -3.70
C ILE A 150 -0.92 5.92 -4.11
N ALA A 151 -1.03 4.78 -3.41
CA ALA A 151 -1.97 3.71 -3.75
C ALA A 151 -3.45 4.13 -3.65
N HIS A 152 -3.74 5.19 -2.90
CA HIS A 152 -5.10 5.57 -2.52
C HIS A 152 -5.48 7.02 -2.84
N HIS A 153 -4.58 7.83 -3.40
CA HIS A 153 -4.79 9.25 -3.66
C HIS A 153 -6.09 9.52 -4.44
N GLN A 154 -6.45 8.69 -5.43
CA GLN A 154 -7.71 8.88 -6.16
C GLN A 154 -9.00 8.46 -5.43
N LYS A 155 -8.93 7.78 -4.27
CA LYS A 155 -10.12 7.24 -3.58
C LYS A 155 -11.02 8.34 -2.97
N PRO A 156 -10.52 9.38 -2.27
CA PRO A 156 -11.31 10.49 -1.72
C PRO A 156 -12.46 11.00 -2.60
N LYS A 157 -12.14 11.57 -3.78
CA LYS A 157 -13.18 12.06 -4.71
C LYS A 157 -14.15 10.98 -5.17
N LYS A 158 -13.68 9.73 -5.35
CA LYS A 158 -14.53 8.61 -5.78
C LYS A 158 -15.54 8.24 -4.69
N LEU A 159 -15.16 8.35 -3.42
CA LEU A 159 -16.06 8.08 -2.28
C LEU A 159 -17.17 9.13 -2.20
N VAL A 160 -16.82 10.41 -2.31
CA VAL A 160 -17.78 11.53 -2.28
C VAL A 160 -18.75 11.45 -3.45
N LYS A 161 -18.24 11.33 -4.68
CA LYS A 161 -19.10 11.27 -5.90
C LYS A 161 -20.06 10.09 -5.92
N LYS A 162 -19.74 9.00 -5.21
CA LYS A 162 -20.58 7.80 -5.10
C LYS A 162 -21.43 7.77 -3.83
N GLU A 163 -21.39 8.83 -3.03
CA GLU A 163 -22.12 8.93 -1.76
C GLU A 163 -21.88 7.73 -0.84
N MET A 164 -20.61 7.30 -0.77
CA MET A 164 -20.24 6.13 0.02
C MET A 164 -20.36 6.39 1.52
N GLY A 165 -20.80 5.39 2.29
CA GLY A 165 -20.93 5.48 3.74
C GLY A 165 -19.62 5.27 4.51
N MET A 166 -19.71 5.39 5.84
CA MET A 166 -18.59 5.29 6.79
C MET A 166 -17.67 4.08 6.56
N GLY A 167 -18.22 2.90 6.26
CA GLY A 167 -17.42 1.68 6.05
C GLY A 167 -16.39 1.82 4.91
N ALA A 168 -16.74 2.52 3.82
CA ALA A 168 -15.81 2.75 2.71
C ALA A 168 -14.74 3.80 3.05
N TYR A 169 -15.09 4.80 3.87
CA TYR A 169 -14.13 5.74 4.42
C TYR A 169 -13.17 5.05 5.38
N LEU A 170 -13.68 4.15 6.24
CA LEU A 170 -12.88 3.34 7.15
C LEU A 170 -11.91 2.43 6.39
N GLU A 171 -12.32 1.85 5.25
CA GLU A 171 -11.42 1.08 4.39
C GLU A 171 -10.22 1.89 3.92
N VAL A 172 -10.41 3.17 3.56
CA VAL A 172 -9.30 4.04 3.16
C VAL A 172 -8.47 4.43 4.37
N PHE A 173 -9.12 4.79 5.47
CA PHE A 173 -8.47 5.19 6.72
C PHE A 173 -7.58 4.08 7.29
N MET A 174 -7.98 2.81 7.15
CA MET A 174 -7.17 1.66 7.55
C MET A 174 -6.02 1.33 6.60
N GLN A 175 -5.95 1.96 5.43
CA GLN A 175 -4.87 1.77 4.47
C GLN A 175 -3.88 2.92 4.41
N VAL A 176 -4.15 4.03 5.12
CA VAL A 176 -3.24 5.16 5.22
C VAL A 176 -3.01 5.50 6.68
N LYS A 177 -1.76 5.65 7.10
CA LYS A 177 -1.46 6.02 8.49
C LYS A 177 -2.06 7.36 8.91
N ASN A 178 -2.05 8.33 8.00
CA ASN A 178 -2.47 9.69 8.26
C ASN A 178 -3.38 10.19 7.13
N ALA A 179 -4.68 10.19 7.39
CA ALA A 179 -5.70 10.59 6.42
C ALA A 179 -5.60 12.08 6.03
N LYS A 180 -5.06 12.92 6.93
CA LYS A 180 -4.78 14.34 6.64
C LYS A 180 -3.83 14.47 5.45
N LEU A 181 -2.76 13.68 5.41
CA LEU A 181 -1.77 13.76 4.33
C LEU A 181 -2.33 13.28 2.98
N LEU A 182 -3.21 12.28 3.00
CA LEU A 182 -3.95 11.84 1.81
C LEU A 182 -4.80 12.99 1.25
N TYR A 183 -5.54 13.68 2.12
CA TYR A 183 -6.33 14.85 1.73
C TYR A 183 -5.45 16.00 1.22
N LEU A 184 -4.36 16.34 1.91
CA LEU A 184 -3.50 17.45 1.51
C LEU A 184 -2.79 17.20 0.18
N LEU A 185 -2.41 15.96 -0.11
CA LEU A 185 -1.89 15.61 -1.43
C LEU A 185 -2.96 15.85 -2.51
N GLU A 186 -4.17 15.35 -2.31
CA GLU A 186 -5.25 15.51 -3.28
C GLU A 186 -5.65 16.98 -3.48
N LEU A 187 -5.62 17.77 -2.40
CA LEU A 187 -5.85 19.21 -2.48
C LEU A 187 -4.75 19.89 -3.33
N ALA A 188 -3.49 19.51 -3.14
CA ALA A 188 -2.38 19.97 -3.97
C ALA A 188 -2.52 19.52 -5.43
N ASP A 189 -2.94 18.26 -5.68
CA ASP A 189 -3.19 17.71 -7.01
C ASP A 189 -4.27 18.52 -7.75
N MET A 190 -5.39 18.83 -7.07
CA MET A 190 -6.46 19.62 -7.68
C MET A 190 -6.05 21.07 -7.89
N ARG A 191 -5.37 21.72 -6.93
CA ARG A 191 -4.90 23.12 -7.06
C ARG A 191 -3.82 23.27 -8.14
N GLY A 192 -2.98 22.25 -8.32
CA GLY A 192 -1.91 22.22 -9.32
C GLY A 192 -2.38 21.93 -10.75
N ARG A 193 -3.67 21.65 -10.96
CA ARG A 193 -4.27 21.34 -12.27
C ARG A 193 -4.85 22.58 -12.94
N ILE A 194 -4.82 22.65 -14.28
CA ILE A 194 -5.55 23.67 -15.05
C ILE A 194 -6.72 22.99 -15.79
N CYS A 195 -7.94 23.09 -15.25
CA CYS A 195 -9.17 22.55 -15.84
C CYS A 195 -10.40 23.43 -15.54
N GLU A 196 -11.50 23.25 -16.28
CA GLU A 196 -12.72 24.05 -16.10
C GLU A 196 -13.48 23.75 -14.81
N ASP A 197 -13.44 22.50 -14.36
CA ASP A 197 -14.17 22.01 -13.18
C ASP A 197 -13.32 22.01 -11.90
N GLN A 198 -12.20 22.74 -11.89
CA GLN A 198 -11.24 22.73 -10.77
C GLN A 198 -11.90 23.02 -9.42
N GLU A 199 -12.75 24.04 -9.34
CA GLU A 199 -13.46 24.41 -8.11
C GLU A 199 -14.36 23.28 -7.60
N MET A 200 -15.07 22.59 -8.51
CA MET A 200 -15.90 21.43 -8.16
C MET A 200 -15.05 20.27 -7.67
N GLN A 201 -13.90 20.03 -8.29
CA GLN A 201 -12.99 18.97 -7.86
C GLN A 201 -12.40 19.25 -6.48
N ILE A 202 -12.03 20.50 -6.18
CA ILE A 202 -11.59 20.93 -4.84
C ILE A 202 -12.72 20.72 -3.82
N LEU A 203 -13.95 21.12 -4.15
CA LEU A 203 -15.11 20.92 -3.29
C LEU A 203 -15.30 19.44 -2.91
N TYR A 204 -15.09 18.50 -3.85
CA TYR A 204 -15.16 17.07 -3.52
C TYR A 204 -14.08 16.64 -2.52
N GLN A 205 -12.88 17.25 -2.55
CA GLN A 205 -11.84 16.95 -1.57
C GLN A 205 -12.18 17.52 -0.19
N ASP A 206 -12.72 18.74 -0.14
CA ASP A 206 -13.17 19.36 1.11
C ASP A 206 -14.32 18.54 1.73
N MET A 207 -15.30 18.10 0.93
CA MET A 207 -16.36 17.20 1.38
C MET A 207 -15.82 15.86 1.90
N TYR A 208 -14.77 15.31 1.28
CA TYR A 208 -14.13 14.10 1.78
C TYR A 208 -13.54 14.33 3.18
N TYR A 209 -12.82 15.43 3.36
CA TYR A 209 -12.21 15.80 4.63
C TYR A 209 -13.27 16.02 5.72
N GLU A 210 -14.34 16.74 5.41
CA GLU A 210 -15.46 16.96 6.33
C GLU A 210 -16.16 15.65 6.72
N ASN A 211 -16.46 14.79 5.74
CA ASN A 211 -17.05 13.47 6.02
C ASN A 211 -16.14 12.60 6.88
N HIS A 212 -14.83 12.58 6.59
CA HIS A 212 -13.84 11.85 7.39
C HIS A 212 -13.85 12.34 8.84
N MET A 213 -13.77 13.65 9.05
CA MET A 213 -13.81 14.24 10.39
C MET A 213 -15.13 14.00 11.10
N ALA A 214 -16.25 14.04 10.39
CA ALA A 214 -17.56 13.73 10.95
C ALA A 214 -17.69 12.25 11.39
N PHE A 215 -17.05 11.33 10.67
CA PHE A 215 -17.07 9.90 11.01
C PHE A 215 -16.12 9.53 12.13
N PHE A 216 -14.89 10.05 12.12
CA PHE A 216 -13.82 9.54 12.98
C PHE A 216 -13.27 10.54 13.98
N GLY A 217 -13.54 11.84 13.82
CA GLY A 217 -13.04 12.89 14.72
C GLY A 217 -11.53 13.15 14.69
N THR A 218 -10.74 12.28 14.04
CA THR A 218 -9.28 12.38 13.93
C THR A 218 -8.79 11.88 12.56
N HIS A 219 -7.54 12.23 12.23
CA HIS A 219 -6.81 11.81 11.03
C HIS A 219 -5.87 10.63 11.25
N LEU A 220 -5.67 10.20 12.49
CA LEU A 220 -4.80 9.09 12.85
C LEU A 220 -5.65 7.93 13.35
N LEU A 221 -5.53 6.77 12.71
CA LEU A 221 -6.35 5.62 13.08
C LEU A 221 -5.99 5.11 14.48
N GLU A 222 -4.74 5.31 14.95
CA GLU A 222 -4.39 4.99 16.35
C GLU A 222 -5.16 5.84 17.36
N GLU A 223 -5.34 7.14 17.09
CA GLU A 223 -6.13 8.03 17.96
C GLU A 223 -7.60 7.61 17.95
N TYR A 224 -8.15 7.30 16.77
CA TYR A 224 -9.55 6.83 16.65
C TYR A 224 -9.78 5.53 17.43
N LEU A 225 -8.83 4.59 17.34
CA LEU A 225 -8.92 3.32 18.05
C LEU A 225 -8.77 3.48 19.57
N GLU A 226 -7.97 4.44 20.04
CA GLU A 226 -7.84 4.76 21.47
C GLU A 226 -9.12 5.41 22.01
N ASP A 227 -9.77 6.28 21.23
CA ASP A 227 -11.08 6.85 21.60
C ASP A 227 -12.17 5.77 21.67
N GLU A 228 -12.17 4.82 20.73
CA GLU A 228 -13.08 3.67 20.77
C GLU A 228 -12.76 2.70 21.92
N LYS A 229 -11.49 2.58 22.32
CA LYS A 229 -11.05 1.69 23.40
C LYS A 229 -11.78 2.00 24.71
N GLU A 230 -11.97 3.28 25.06
CA GLU A 230 -12.72 3.64 26.26
C GLU A 230 -14.16 3.10 26.21
N GLN A 231 -14.85 3.25 25.07
CA GLN A 231 -16.23 2.76 24.91
C GLN A 231 -16.31 1.24 24.89
N ILE A 232 -15.31 0.57 24.31
CA ILE A 232 -15.24 -0.90 24.27
C ILE A 232 -14.99 -1.44 25.68
N LEU A 233 -14.11 -0.81 26.46
CA LEU A 233 -13.82 -1.17 27.85
C LEU A 233 -15.05 -1.10 28.76
N LEU A 234 -16.01 -0.19 28.48
CA LEU A 234 -17.27 -0.10 29.23
C LEU A 234 -18.16 -1.34 29.06
N VAL A 235 -17.98 -2.09 27.98
CA VAL A 235 -18.77 -3.29 27.67
C VAL A 235 -17.94 -4.56 27.84
N GLN A 236 -16.61 -4.47 27.73
CA GLN A 236 -15.70 -5.61 27.64
C GLN A 236 -14.37 -5.31 28.33
N SER A 237 -14.07 -6.02 29.42
CA SER A 237 -12.94 -5.72 30.31
C SER A 237 -11.55 -6.12 29.79
N ASP A 238 -11.46 -6.82 28.65
CA ASP A 238 -10.22 -7.43 28.15
C ASP A 238 -9.94 -7.00 26.69
N PHE A 239 -9.83 -5.69 26.47
CA PHE A 239 -9.56 -5.08 25.16
C PHE A 239 -8.12 -5.30 24.67
N ASP A 240 -7.15 -5.24 25.58
CA ASP A 240 -5.72 -5.25 25.24
C ASP A 240 -5.22 -6.63 24.77
N SER A 241 -5.97 -7.70 24.99
CA SER A 241 -5.55 -9.07 24.69
C SER A 241 -5.81 -9.54 23.25
N ASP A 242 -6.61 -8.84 22.44
CA ASP A 242 -6.94 -9.35 21.09
C ASP A 242 -7.09 -8.27 20.01
N ARG A 243 -5.94 -7.79 19.51
CA ARG A 243 -5.86 -7.08 18.21
C ARG A 243 -6.59 -7.83 17.09
N PHE A 244 -6.62 -9.16 17.18
CA PHE A 244 -7.35 -10.04 16.29
C PHE A 244 -8.86 -9.76 16.27
N PHE A 245 -9.48 -9.59 17.43
CA PHE A 245 -10.92 -9.28 17.51
C PHE A 245 -11.22 -7.86 17.05
N LEU A 246 -10.31 -6.92 17.29
CA LEU A 246 -10.43 -5.57 16.75
C LEU A 246 -10.39 -5.57 15.22
N ASP A 247 -9.43 -6.28 14.61
CA ASP A 247 -9.32 -6.39 13.15
C ASP A 247 -10.63 -7.00 12.56
N LEU A 248 -11.22 -8.00 13.22
CA LEU A 248 -12.50 -8.59 12.80
C LEU A 248 -13.67 -7.60 12.95
N ALA A 249 -13.73 -6.85 14.05
CA ALA A 249 -14.75 -5.84 14.27
C ALA A 249 -14.67 -4.71 13.22
N LEU A 250 -13.46 -4.26 12.89
CA LEU A 250 -13.23 -3.27 11.84
C LEU A 250 -13.63 -3.81 10.47
N ALA A 251 -13.40 -5.10 10.18
CA ALA A 251 -13.87 -5.74 8.96
C ALA A 251 -15.41 -5.75 8.86
N ASP A 252 -16.13 -6.01 9.96
CA ASP A 252 -17.59 -5.93 10.04
C ASP A 252 -18.12 -4.49 9.86
N VAL A 253 -17.40 -3.49 10.38
CA VAL A 253 -17.78 -2.08 10.17
C VAL A 253 -17.58 -1.66 8.72
N ARG A 254 -16.47 -2.12 8.12
CA ARG A 254 -16.14 -1.85 6.73
C ARG A 254 -17.13 -2.46 5.74
N SER A 255 -17.66 -3.65 6.03
CA SER A 255 -18.68 -4.28 5.18
C SER A 255 -20.00 -3.48 5.16
N GLY A 256 -20.19 -2.59 6.14
CA GLY A 256 -21.43 -1.83 6.32
C GLY A 256 -22.53 -2.63 7.01
N GLU A 257 -22.27 -3.85 7.48
CA GLU A 257 -23.23 -4.63 8.28
C GLU A 257 -23.43 -4.01 9.67
N ILE A 258 -22.37 -3.43 10.24
CA ILE A 258 -22.37 -2.79 11.55
C ILE A 258 -21.84 -1.36 11.40
N HIS A 259 -22.45 -0.39 12.07
CA HIS A 259 -22.10 1.03 11.92
C HIS A 259 -21.37 1.62 13.13
N SER A 260 -20.86 0.78 14.04
CA SER A 260 -20.03 1.21 15.16
C SER A 260 -19.01 0.13 15.54
N VAL A 261 -17.78 0.52 15.85
CA VAL A 261 -16.72 -0.41 16.26
C VAL A 261 -17.10 -1.10 17.57
N THR A 262 -17.60 -0.33 18.54
CA THR A 262 -18.15 -0.88 19.79
C THR A 262 -19.25 -1.93 19.56
N GLY A 263 -20.15 -1.72 18.59
CA GLY A 263 -21.18 -2.69 18.23
C GLY A 263 -20.61 -3.96 17.62
N ALA A 264 -19.60 -3.83 16.75
CA ALA A 264 -18.95 -4.96 16.10
C ALA A 264 -18.11 -5.78 17.09
N MET A 265 -17.42 -5.13 18.03
CA MET A 265 -16.68 -5.79 19.11
C MET A 265 -17.57 -6.66 20.00
N ARG A 266 -18.81 -6.24 20.26
CA ARG A 266 -19.80 -7.06 21.00
C ARG A 266 -20.12 -8.37 20.28
N LYS A 267 -20.30 -8.34 18.96
CA LYS A 267 -20.55 -9.54 18.14
C LYS A 267 -19.32 -10.44 18.15
N THR A 268 -18.15 -9.87 17.92
CA THR A 268 -16.90 -10.61 17.76
C THR A 268 -16.46 -11.37 19.01
N TYR A 269 -16.48 -10.73 20.20
CA TYR A 269 -16.10 -11.41 21.46
C TYR A 269 -17.11 -12.48 21.91
N ALA A 270 -18.36 -12.41 21.44
CA ALA A 270 -19.33 -13.47 21.67
C ALA A 270 -19.00 -14.76 20.87
N MET A 271 -18.04 -14.69 19.94
CA MET A 271 -17.57 -15.81 19.15
C MET A 271 -16.36 -16.49 19.79
N THR A 272 -16.25 -17.81 19.62
CA THR A 272 -14.95 -18.48 19.81
C THR A 272 -13.99 -17.94 18.75
N ARG A 273 -12.74 -17.61 19.14
CA ARG A 273 -11.70 -17.08 18.23
C ARG A 273 -11.71 -17.86 16.90
N PRO A 274 -12.10 -17.23 15.77
CA PRO A 274 -12.02 -17.90 14.48
C PRO A 274 -10.57 -18.27 14.16
N HIS A 275 -10.41 -19.34 13.38
CA HIS A 275 -9.11 -19.73 12.86
C HIS A 275 -8.61 -18.68 11.86
N GLN A 276 -7.29 -18.56 11.74
CA GLN A 276 -6.64 -17.55 10.94
C GLN A 276 -6.02 -18.16 9.67
N CYS A 277 -6.27 -17.55 8.52
CA CYS A 277 -5.56 -17.84 7.29
C CYS A 277 -4.65 -16.67 6.91
N VAL A 278 -3.34 -16.91 6.93
CA VAL A 278 -2.33 -15.92 6.54
C VAL A 278 -1.81 -16.24 5.15
N VAL A 279 -1.92 -15.29 4.22
CA VAL A 279 -1.32 -15.38 2.89
C VAL A 279 -0.06 -14.53 2.82
N MET A 280 1.06 -15.17 2.50
CA MET A 280 2.32 -14.46 2.34
C MET A 280 2.38 -13.72 1.00
N CYS A 281 2.82 -12.46 1.04
CA CYS A 281 3.09 -11.63 -0.13
C CYS A 281 4.55 -11.18 -0.10
N GLY A 282 5.34 -11.52 -1.12
CA GLY A 282 6.72 -11.09 -1.21
C GLY A 282 7.47 -11.81 -2.32
N ILE A 283 8.36 -11.09 -2.99
CA ILE A 283 9.17 -11.58 -4.11
C ILE A 283 10.11 -12.71 -3.64
N ALA A 284 10.55 -13.56 -4.57
CA ALA A 284 11.60 -14.54 -4.28
C ALA A 284 12.86 -13.83 -3.74
N GLY A 285 13.34 -14.26 -2.58
CA GLY A 285 14.46 -13.60 -1.87
C GLY A 285 14.05 -12.62 -0.77
N ALA A 286 12.75 -12.31 -0.63
CA ALA A 286 12.27 -11.38 0.40
C ALA A 286 12.43 -11.88 1.86
N GLY A 287 12.66 -13.19 2.07
CA GLY A 287 12.85 -13.78 3.40
C GLY A 287 11.60 -14.44 4.01
N LYS A 288 10.56 -14.71 3.21
CA LYS A 288 9.30 -15.34 3.63
C LYS A 288 9.50 -16.58 4.51
N SER A 289 10.27 -17.56 4.06
CA SER A 289 10.47 -18.82 4.81
C SER A 289 11.08 -18.60 6.21
N THR A 290 12.01 -17.65 6.33
CA THR A 290 12.59 -17.26 7.64
C THR A 290 11.55 -16.59 8.52
N TYR A 291 10.74 -15.69 7.95
CA TYR A 291 9.66 -15.02 8.67
C TYR A 291 8.58 -16.00 9.13
N ILE A 292 8.17 -16.93 8.26
CA ILE A 292 7.17 -17.96 8.56
C ILE A 292 7.62 -18.82 9.73
N LYS A 293 8.89 -19.27 9.71
CA LYS A 293 9.46 -20.08 10.78
C LYS A 293 9.30 -19.37 12.14
N ASN A 294 9.83 -18.16 12.24
CA ASN A 294 9.90 -17.44 13.50
C ASN A 294 8.53 -16.97 14.00
N ARG A 295 7.63 -16.55 13.11
CA ARG A 295 6.37 -15.88 13.50
C ARG A 295 5.16 -16.82 13.58
N TYR A 296 5.13 -17.87 12.77
CA TYR A 296 3.94 -18.71 12.61
C TYR A 296 4.20 -20.16 12.97
N LEU A 297 5.24 -20.78 12.40
CA LEU A 297 5.53 -22.20 12.63
C LEU A 297 5.85 -22.47 14.11
N ASP A 298 6.71 -21.65 14.71
CA ASP A 298 7.05 -21.75 16.14
C ASP A 298 5.85 -21.45 17.07
N HIS A 299 4.75 -20.94 16.51
CA HIS A 299 3.50 -20.60 17.21
C HIS A 299 2.33 -21.51 16.81
N GLY A 300 2.62 -22.67 16.19
CA GLY A 300 1.62 -23.72 15.95
C GLY A 300 0.80 -23.59 14.67
N PHE A 301 1.11 -22.66 13.76
CA PHE A 301 0.41 -22.56 12.48
C PHE A 301 0.81 -23.71 11.55
N PHE A 302 -0.16 -24.26 10.83
CA PHE A 302 0.08 -25.20 9.75
C PHE A 302 0.60 -24.47 8.50
N VAL A 303 1.75 -24.87 7.95
CA VAL A 303 2.35 -24.21 6.79
C VAL A 303 2.11 -25.01 5.52
N ILE A 304 1.46 -24.40 4.53
CA ILE A 304 1.25 -24.97 3.20
C ILE A 304 2.22 -24.30 2.23
N SER A 305 3.37 -24.93 1.99
CA SER A 305 4.37 -24.43 1.05
C SER A 305 4.20 -24.99 -0.35
N LEU A 306 3.95 -24.12 -1.33
CA LEU A 306 3.84 -24.53 -2.72
C LEU A 306 5.18 -25.01 -3.28
N ASP A 307 6.30 -24.49 -2.78
CA ASP A 307 7.64 -24.94 -3.18
C ASP A 307 7.93 -26.37 -2.70
N GLU A 308 7.50 -26.72 -1.48
CA GLU A 308 7.60 -28.09 -0.95
C GLU A 308 6.72 -29.08 -1.71
N ILE A 309 5.50 -28.67 -2.07
CA ILE A 309 4.60 -29.50 -2.90
C ILE A 309 5.22 -29.69 -4.29
N ARG A 310 5.81 -28.64 -4.90
CA ARG A 310 6.52 -28.73 -6.19
C ARG A 310 7.71 -29.68 -6.14
N SER A 311 8.52 -29.68 -5.08
CA SER A 311 9.68 -30.57 -4.98
C SER A 311 9.25 -32.03 -4.90
N THR A 312 8.15 -32.31 -4.19
CA THR A 312 7.56 -33.65 -4.08
C THR A 312 7.05 -34.15 -5.44
N ILE A 313 6.38 -33.30 -6.24
CA ILE A 313 5.80 -33.68 -7.55
C ILE A 313 6.85 -33.74 -8.66
N LYS A 314 7.86 -32.86 -8.69
CA LYS A 314 8.94 -32.89 -9.70
C LYS A 314 9.71 -34.21 -9.70
N SER A 315 9.71 -34.94 -8.59
CA SER A 315 10.26 -36.30 -8.54
C SER A 315 9.41 -37.36 -9.29
N ARG A 316 8.19 -37.01 -9.74
CA ARG A 316 7.16 -37.93 -10.27
C ARG A 316 6.54 -37.50 -11.63
N CYS A 317 7.35 -37.10 -12.61
CA CYS A 317 6.98 -36.84 -14.04
C CYS A 317 6.63 -35.39 -14.45
N ASN A 318 6.73 -35.15 -15.76
CA ASN A 318 6.77 -33.84 -16.44
C ASN A 318 5.46 -33.52 -17.18
N GLN A 319 5.18 -32.21 -17.29
CA GLN A 319 4.28 -31.49 -18.23
C GLN A 319 2.88 -30.99 -17.75
N SER A 320 2.51 -31.10 -16.47
CA SER A 320 1.34 -30.35 -15.94
C SER A 320 1.47 -29.94 -14.45
N ASN A 321 2.68 -29.59 -14.01
CA ASN A 321 3.00 -29.61 -12.58
C ASN A 321 2.41 -28.45 -11.77
N ASN A 322 2.08 -27.30 -12.36
CA ASN A 322 1.59 -26.15 -11.59
C ASN A 322 0.14 -26.29 -11.12
N ASP A 323 -0.77 -26.74 -11.99
CA ASP A 323 -2.18 -26.89 -11.62
C ASP A 323 -2.35 -27.99 -10.58
N GLU A 324 -1.57 -29.07 -10.69
CA GLU A 324 -1.57 -30.15 -9.70
C GLU A 324 -1.02 -29.69 -8.34
N VAL A 325 0.04 -28.88 -8.32
CA VAL A 325 0.55 -28.25 -7.08
C VAL A 325 -0.54 -27.40 -6.43
N VAL A 326 -1.20 -26.54 -7.21
CA VAL A 326 -2.27 -25.67 -6.70
C VAL A 326 -3.43 -26.52 -6.17
N ARG A 327 -3.84 -27.57 -6.90
CA ARG A 327 -4.90 -28.49 -6.47
C ARG A 327 -4.58 -29.15 -5.12
N ILE A 328 -3.37 -29.69 -4.96
CA ILE A 328 -2.93 -30.31 -3.71
C ILE A 328 -2.85 -29.27 -2.57
N ALA A 329 -2.30 -28.09 -2.82
CA ALA A 329 -2.21 -27.02 -1.84
C ALA A 329 -3.61 -26.57 -1.38
N THR A 330 -4.54 -26.38 -2.32
CA THR A 330 -5.93 -26.01 -2.04
C THR A 330 -6.66 -27.08 -1.24
N GLU A 331 -6.43 -28.38 -1.52
CA GLU A 331 -7.06 -29.44 -0.72
C GLU A 331 -6.52 -29.48 0.72
N ARG A 332 -5.19 -29.36 0.90
CA ARG A 332 -4.60 -29.23 2.23
C ARG A 332 -5.15 -28.03 3.00
N LEU A 333 -5.40 -26.92 2.30
CA LEU A 333 -6.03 -25.75 2.89
C LEU A 333 -7.46 -26.05 3.35
N ARG A 334 -8.29 -26.70 2.52
CA ARG A 334 -9.65 -27.10 2.92
C ARG A 334 -9.65 -28.03 4.12
N GLU A 335 -8.75 -29.01 4.15
CA GLU A 335 -8.63 -29.94 5.29
C GLU A 335 -8.27 -29.20 6.58
N CYS A 336 -7.31 -28.27 6.52
CA CYS A 336 -6.90 -27.45 7.65
C CYS A 336 -8.05 -26.54 8.15
N LEU A 337 -8.73 -25.84 7.24
CA LEU A 337 -9.87 -24.98 7.55
C LEU A 337 -11.06 -25.77 8.12
N ARG A 338 -11.35 -26.99 7.63
CA ARG A 338 -12.39 -27.88 8.20
C ARG A 338 -12.09 -28.27 9.63
N ARG A 339 -10.82 -28.36 10.01
CA ARG A 339 -10.38 -28.67 11.39
C ARG A 339 -10.36 -27.43 12.29
N GLY A 340 -10.55 -26.23 11.74
CA GLY A 340 -10.47 -24.97 12.49
C GLY A 340 -9.05 -24.64 12.97
N GLU A 341 -8.03 -25.01 12.18
CA GLU A 341 -6.63 -24.76 12.51
C GLU A 341 -6.11 -23.47 11.85
N ASP A 342 -5.19 -22.77 12.53
CA ASP A 342 -4.48 -21.62 12.00
C ASP A 342 -3.50 -22.06 10.89
N VAL A 343 -3.52 -21.37 9.74
CA VAL A 343 -2.81 -21.78 8.52
C VAL A 343 -2.05 -20.63 7.87
N VAL A 344 -0.84 -20.94 7.37
CA VAL A 344 -0.06 -20.05 6.51
C VAL A 344 0.04 -20.62 5.10
N TRP A 345 -0.38 -19.83 4.13
CA TRP A 345 -0.18 -20.10 2.71
C TRP A 345 1.17 -19.52 2.25
N ASP A 346 2.18 -20.37 2.17
CA ASP A 346 3.53 -20.01 1.72
C ASP A 346 3.63 -20.10 0.19
N ALA A 347 3.39 -18.95 -0.43
CA ALA A 347 3.64 -18.68 -1.83
C ALA A 347 4.31 -17.31 -1.98
N THR A 348 4.71 -16.95 -3.21
CA THR A 348 5.18 -15.58 -3.47
C THR A 348 4.07 -14.55 -3.31
N GLY A 349 2.81 -14.89 -3.64
CA GLY A 349 1.65 -14.03 -3.43
C GLY A 349 1.74 -12.64 -4.07
N TYR A 350 2.59 -12.43 -5.10
CA TYR A 350 2.84 -11.11 -5.67
C TYR A 350 1.67 -10.58 -6.52
N ARG A 351 0.72 -11.44 -6.92
CA ARG A 351 -0.49 -11.07 -7.66
C ARG A 351 -1.73 -11.18 -6.79
N SER A 352 -2.60 -10.19 -6.86
CA SER A 352 -3.88 -10.09 -6.17
C SER A 352 -4.81 -11.24 -6.52
N ASP A 353 -4.96 -11.60 -7.80
CA ASP A 353 -5.88 -12.66 -8.24
C ASP A 353 -5.59 -14.04 -7.61
N PHE A 354 -4.31 -14.33 -7.33
CA PHE A 354 -3.90 -15.52 -6.59
C PHE A 354 -4.19 -15.41 -5.10
N ARG A 355 -3.91 -14.24 -4.49
CA ARG A 355 -4.20 -14.00 -3.06
C ARG A 355 -5.69 -14.09 -2.79
N THR A 356 -6.51 -13.36 -3.56
CA THR A 356 -7.97 -13.30 -3.43
C THR A 356 -8.63 -14.69 -3.51
N LYS A 357 -8.14 -15.59 -4.36
CA LYS A 357 -8.68 -16.98 -4.42
C LYS A 357 -8.49 -17.74 -3.11
N VAL A 358 -7.34 -17.60 -2.47
CA VAL A 358 -7.01 -18.26 -1.20
C VAL A 358 -7.79 -17.60 -0.06
N LEU A 359 -7.79 -16.27 -0.02
CA LEU A 359 -8.47 -15.48 1.01
C LEU A 359 -9.99 -15.70 0.96
N ASN A 360 -10.62 -15.67 -0.22
CA ASN A 360 -12.05 -15.94 -0.36
C ASN A 360 -12.44 -17.36 0.06
N LEU A 361 -11.60 -18.36 -0.26
CA LEU A 361 -11.81 -19.72 0.22
C LEU A 361 -11.76 -19.76 1.75
N ALA A 362 -10.77 -19.12 2.37
CA ALA A 362 -10.67 -19.06 3.82
C ALA A 362 -11.87 -18.34 4.47
N LYS A 363 -12.33 -17.22 3.90
CA LYS A 363 -13.53 -16.49 4.36
C LYS A 363 -14.79 -17.38 4.33
N GLN A 364 -14.95 -18.22 3.31
CA GLN A 364 -16.09 -19.16 3.22
C GLN A 364 -16.12 -20.19 4.36
N TYR A 365 -14.97 -20.49 4.97
CA TYR A 365 -14.87 -21.36 6.15
C TYR A 365 -14.96 -20.58 7.47
N GLY A 366 -15.21 -19.27 7.43
CA GLY A 366 -15.26 -18.41 8.61
C GLY A 366 -13.88 -18.06 9.18
N ALA A 367 -12.81 -18.25 8.41
CA ALA A 367 -11.47 -17.87 8.83
C ALA A 367 -11.29 -16.35 8.78
N HIS A 368 -10.59 -15.79 9.76
CA HIS A 368 -10.04 -14.44 9.65
C HIS A 368 -8.87 -14.45 8.66
N THR A 369 -8.87 -13.53 7.72
CA THR A 369 -7.89 -13.50 6.63
C THR A 369 -6.90 -12.36 6.79
N GLN A 370 -5.61 -12.69 6.70
CA GLN A 370 -4.52 -11.72 6.78
C GLN A 370 -3.58 -11.85 5.59
N ILE A 371 -3.12 -10.74 5.03
CA ILE A 371 -1.96 -10.72 4.14
C ILE A 371 -0.73 -10.29 4.94
N THR A 372 0.38 -11.01 4.81
CA THR A 372 1.67 -10.60 5.39
C THR A 372 2.63 -10.26 4.26
N ALA A 373 2.88 -8.96 4.06
CA ALA A 373 3.64 -8.38 2.97
C ALA A 373 5.09 -8.11 3.38
N LEU A 374 6.05 -8.78 2.74
CA LEU A 374 7.48 -8.58 2.91
C LEU A 374 8.04 -7.84 1.71
N ILE A 375 8.32 -6.55 1.92
CA ILE A 375 8.81 -5.64 0.90
C ILE A 375 10.31 -5.42 1.09
N VAL A 376 11.05 -5.64 0.01
CA VAL A 376 12.51 -5.54 -0.06
C VAL A 376 12.86 -4.93 -1.41
N ASP A 377 13.82 -4.02 -1.46
CA ASP A 377 14.25 -3.40 -2.70
C ASP A 377 14.85 -4.43 -3.68
N LYS A 378 14.77 -4.09 -4.97
CA LYS A 378 15.22 -4.95 -6.08
C LYS A 378 16.68 -5.40 -5.94
N ASP A 379 17.58 -4.49 -5.57
CA ASP A 379 19.01 -4.78 -5.53
C ASP A 379 19.32 -5.76 -4.40
N GLU A 380 18.69 -5.58 -3.24
CA GLU A 380 18.82 -6.49 -2.12
C GLU A 380 18.18 -7.86 -2.42
N LEU A 381 17.05 -7.92 -3.13
CA LEU A 381 16.46 -9.19 -3.58
C LEU A 381 17.45 -10.00 -4.45
N HIS A 382 18.11 -9.34 -5.41
CA HIS A 382 19.13 -9.97 -6.25
C HIS A 382 20.38 -10.35 -5.45
N SER A 383 20.82 -9.49 -4.52
CA SER A 383 21.94 -9.74 -3.60
C SER A 383 21.70 -10.98 -2.73
N ARG A 384 20.52 -11.09 -2.11
CA ARG A 384 20.10 -12.26 -1.31
C ARG A 384 20.02 -13.50 -2.17
N ASN A 385 19.42 -13.41 -3.36
CA ASN A 385 19.27 -14.55 -4.25
C ASN A 385 20.61 -15.16 -4.70
N LYS A 386 21.66 -14.35 -4.89
CA LYS A 386 23.01 -14.84 -5.20
C LYS A 386 23.60 -15.75 -4.11
N LYS A 387 23.17 -15.58 -2.86
CA LYS A 387 23.64 -16.33 -1.69
C LYS A 387 22.80 -17.58 -1.38
N ARG A 388 21.67 -17.80 -2.09
CA ARG A 388 20.78 -18.95 -1.86
C ARG A 388 21.39 -20.24 -2.42
N GLU A 389 21.15 -21.34 -1.72
CA GLU A 389 21.46 -22.70 -2.17
C GLU A 389 20.77 -23.02 -3.50
N HIS A 390 19.45 -22.78 -3.57
CA HIS A 390 18.67 -22.86 -4.80
C HIS A 390 18.37 -21.46 -5.34
N LYS A 391 19.16 -21.04 -6.33
CA LYS A 391 19.03 -19.72 -6.97
C LYS A 391 17.84 -19.69 -7.91
N VAL A 392 17.06 -18.62 -7.84
CA VAL A 392 16.02 -18.30 -8.83
C VAL A 392 16.66 -17.50 -9.97
N PRO A 393 16.38 -17.77 -11.25
CA PRO A 393 16.89 -16.94 -12.34
C PRO A 393 16.53 -15.47 -12.14
N SER A 394 17.48 -14.55 -12.38
CA SER A 394 17.24 -13.11 -12.20
C SER A 394 16.06 -12.59 -13.04
N SER A 395 15.87 -13.12 -14.25
CA SER A 395 14.73 -12.79 -15.11
C SER A 395 13.37 -13.11 -14.47
N VAL A 396 13.29 -14.17 -13.65
CA VAL A 396 12.06 -14.52 -12.93
C VAL A 396 11.80 -13.53 -11.80
N ILE A 397 12.84 -13.08 -11.08
CA ILE A 397 12.70 -12.03 -10.05
C ILE A 397 12.22 -10.73 -10.70
N ASP A 398 12.83 -10.32 -11.81
CA ASP A 398 12.45 -9.11 -12.53
C ASP A 398 11.01 -9.20 -13.10
N GLU A 399 10.59 -10.38 -13.54
CA GLU A 399 9.20 -10.61 -13.95
C GLU A 399 8.22 -10.53 -12.78
N GLN A 400 8.56 -11.10 -11.63
CA GLN A 400 7.73 -11.02 -10.42
C GLN A 400 7.60 -9.56 -9.94
N LEU A 401 8.69 -8.79 -9.98
CA LEU A 401 8.69 -7.37 -9.64
C LEU A 401 7.77 -6.56 -10.55
N ARG A 402 7.86 -6.77 -11.86
CA ARG A 402 7.00 -6.09 -12.84
C ARG A 402 5.51 -6.41 -12.68
N LYS A 403 5.20 -7.62 -12.20
CA LYS A 403 3.81 -8.11 -11.99
C LYS A 403 3.36 -8.00 -10.54
N PHE A 404 4.16 -7.41 -9.66
CA PHE A 404 3.78 -7.24 -8.27
C PHE A 404 2.56 -6.32 -8.21
N GLU A 405 1.61 -6.67 -7.36
CA GLU A 405 0.41 -5.89 -7.09
C GLU A 405 0.34 -5.63 -5.59
N PHE A 406 0.46 -4.35 -5.23
CA PHE A 406 0.44 -3.86 -3.85
C PHE A 406 -0.83 -4.35 -3.14
N PRO A 407 -0.70 -5.06 -2.00
CA PRO A 407 -1.84 -5.52 -1.21
C PRO A 407 -2.81 -4.39 -0.85
N ASP A 408 -4.12 -4.65 -0.97
CA ASP A 408 -5.20 -3.73 -0.62
C ASP A 408 -6.17 -4.42 0.35
N LEU A 409 -6.72 -3.69 1.34
CA LEU A 409 -7.63 -4.28 2.34
C LEU A 409 -8.92 -4.83 1.73
N SER A 410 -9.28 -4.47 0.50
CA SER A 410 -10.36 -5.15 -0.23
C SER A 410 -10.11 -6.66 -0.41
N GLU A 411 -8.86 -7.14 -0.31
CA GLU A 411 -8.51 -8.56 -0.45
C GLU A 411 -8.67 -9.37 0.86
N ALA A 412 -8.45 -8.76 2.02
CA ALA A 412 -8.30 -9.45 3.31
C ALA A 412 -8.92 -8.66 4.48
N ASP A 413 -8.96 -9.22 5.67
CA ASP A 413 -9.47 -8.52 6.85
C ASP A 413 -8.40 -7.63 7.49
N SER A 414 -7.13 -8.05 7.43
CA SER A 414 -5.99 -7.22 7.80
C SER A 414 -4.75 -7.44 6.91
N ILE A 415 -3.83 -6.47 6.92
CA ILE A 415 -2.53 -6.56 6.26
C ILE A 415 -1.45 -6.25 7.28
N SER A 416 -0.38 -7.05 7.28
CA SER A 416 0.84 -6.80 8.07
C SER A 416 1.99 -6.49 7.12
N TRP A 417 2.57 -5.30 7.28
CA TRP A 417 3.66 -4.82 6.45
C TRP A 417 5.02 -4.99 7.12
N MET A 418 5.95 -5.58 6.38
CA MET A 418 7.36 -5.71 6.74
C MET A 418 8.19 -5.04 5.66
N TYR A 419 8.74 -3.87 5.96
CA TYR A 419 9.64 -3.13 5.06
C TYR A 419 11.08 -3.21 5.57
N GLU A 420 12.00 -3.70 4.74
CA GLU A 420 13.43 -3.85 5.11
C GLU A 420 13.65 -4.65 6.43
N GLY A 421 12.73 -5.57 6.75
CA GLY A 421 12.77 -6.39 7.97
C GLY A 421 12.21 -5.72 9.23
N LYS A 422 11.70 -4.49 9.13
CA LYS A 422 10.97 -3.80 10.20
C LYS A 422 9.48 -3.88 9.94
N ARG A 423 8.70 -4.04 11.01
CA ARG A 423 7.24 -3.85 10.94
C ARG A 423 6.98 -2.36 10.78
N VAL A 424 6.15 -2.01 9.81
CA VAL A 424 5.65 -0.65 9.58
C VAL A 424 4.12 -0.66 9.74
N TYR A 425 3.52 0.53 9.86
CA TYR A 425 2.08 0.70 10.13
C TYR A 425 1.16 -0.01 9.13
#